data_AF-A0A7Y3L3V2-F1
#
_entry.id   AF-A0A7Y3L3V2-F1
#
_cell.length_a   1.000
_cell.length_b   1.000
_cell.length_c   1.000
_cell.angle_alpha   90.00
_cell.angle_beta   90.00
_cell.angle_gamma   90.00
#
_symmetry.space_group_name_H-M   'P 1'
#
loop_
_entity.id
_entity.type
_entity.pdbx_description
1 polymer ?
#
loop_
_entity_poly.entity_id
_entity_poly.type
_entity_poly.pdbx_seq_one_letter_code
_entity_poly.pdbx_strand_id
1 'polypeptide(L)'
;MRQTFALLAVLIPSVVLAAPSAESVSAGALAAFEAMPLPSVKAAVADVRSPSVETMRGDFSGFPVQLLFDRSRWTIVGGLNGYPVSLSVDGGADTISGGANGASVDLTFDLTSGSAILRGSADSAPLELSIDWQAGTVQGYAHGEPVNLTFSLDDGTVAGSANGAPVQLAFDAAGGRLTGVMNSAPVDMTIVNGDLSDFLKSLYLFLKP
;
A
#
# COMPACT_ATOMS: atom_id res chain seq x y z
N MET A 1 49.59 -6.44 -54.44
CA MET A 1 49.61 -7.89 -54.15
C MET A 1 48.29 -8.46 -54.66
N ARG A 2 48.31 -9.26 -55.73
CA ARG A 2 48.27 -10.75 -55.75
C ARG A 2 46.94 -11.34 -55.25
N GLN A 3 46.25 -12.03 -56.17
CA GLN A 3 45.02 -12.78 -55.96
C GLN A 3 45.28 -14.09 -55.19
N THR A 4 44.38 -14.46 -54.27
CA THR A 4 43.93 -15.82 -53.85
C THR A 4 42.87 -15.62 -52.75
N PHE A 5 41.94 -16.53 -52.45
CA PHE A 5 41.61 -17.83 -53.04
C PHE A 5 40.07 -17.99 -53.13
N ALA A 6 39.61 -19.13 -53.63
CA ALA A 6 38.23 -19.57 -53.81
C ALA A 6 37.76 -20.52 -52.67
N LEU A 7 36.44 -20.66 -52.49
CA LEU A 7 35.85 -21.97 -52.17
C LEU A 7 34.43 -22.10 -52.75
N LEU A 8 34.09 -23.33 -53.14
CA LEU A 8 32.86 -23.79 -53.80
C LEU A 8 32.10 -24.75 -52.86
N ALA A 9 30.89 -25.15 -53.24
CA ALA A 9 30.11 -26.31 -52.75
C ALA A 9 29.20 -26.04 -51.51
N VAL A 10 28.01 -26.66 -51.38
CA VAL A 10 27.26 -27.56 -52.28
C VAL A 10 25.74 -27.52 -51.95
N LEU A 11 24.88 -27.98 -52.87
CA LEU A 11 23.43 -28.15 -52.65
C LEU A 11 23.11 -29.11 -51.48
N ILE A 12 22.03 -28.82 -50.74
CA ILE A 12 21.33 -29.79 -49.87
C ILE A 12 19.85 -29.80 -50.31
N PRO A 13 19.20 -30.97 -50.45
CA PRO A 13 17.93 -31.09 -51.17
C PRO A 13 16.68 -30.84 -50.31
N SER A 14 15.57 -30.53 -51.00
CA SER A 14 14.24 -30.39 -50.43
C SER A 14 13.73 -31.69 -49.79
N VAL A 15 13.10 -31.59 -48.61
CA VAL A 15 12.24 -32.63 -48.06
C VAL A 15 10.83 -32.07 -47.93
N VAL A 16 9.90 -32.64 -48.69
CA VAL A 16 8.45 -32.49 -48.49
C VAL A 16 7.98 -33.72 -47.75
N LEU A 17 7.27 -33.57 -46.62
CA LEU A 17 6.51 -34.68 -46.06
C LEU A 17 5.21 -34.23 -45.37
N ALA A 18 4.10 -34.66 -45.99
CA ALA A 18 2.77 -34.95 -45.45
C ALA A 18 2.21 -34.13 -44.26
N ALA A 19 1.10 -33.44 -44.52
CA ALA A 19 0.12 -33.13 -43.49
C ALA A 19 -0.64 -34.42 -43.06
N PRO A 20 -0.96 -34.60 -41.76
CA PRO A 20 -1.86 -35.67 -41.32
C PRO A 20 -3.32 -35.30 -41.63
N SER A 21 -4.01 -36.19 -42.34
CA SER A 21 -5.46 -36.11 -42.61
C SER A 21 -6.28 -36.22 -41.32
N ALA A 22 -7.40 -35.50 -41.26
CA ALA A 22 -8.35 -35.58 -40.17
C ALA A 22 -9.43 -36.64 -40.44
N GLU A 23 -9.28 -37.86 -39.91
CA GLU A 23 -10.37 -38.83 -39.83
C GLU A 23 -10.42 -39.59 -38.49
N SER A 24 -11.61 -39.55 -37.88
CA SER A 24 -12.15 -40.48 -36.88
C SER A 24 -11.30 -40.89 -35.65
N VAL A 25 -11.65 -40.35 -34.48
CA VAL A 25 -11.60 -41.13 -33.22
C VAL A 25 -12.92 -41.01 -32.45
N SER A 26 -13.69 -42.09 -32.54
CA SER A 26 -14.62 -42.68 -31.56
C SER A 26 -15.31 -41.82 -30.49
N ALA A 27 -16.62 -42.05 -30.31
CA ALA A 27 -17.48 -41.50 -29.26
C ALA A 27 -17.20 -42.04 -27.83
N GLY A 28 -15.94 -42.33 -27.50
CA GLY A 28 -15.49 -42.68 -26.14
C GLY A 28 -15.04 -41.49 -25.29
N ALA A 29 -14.85 -40.31 -25.90
CA ALA A 29 -14.25 -39.15 -25.23
C ALA A 29 -15.15 -38.44 -24.19
N LEU A 30 -16.47 -38.70 -24.19
CA LEU A 30 -17.41 -38.04 -23.26
C LEU A 30 -17.53 -38.72 -21.89
N ALA A 31 -17.01 -39.95 -21.72
CA ALA A 31 -17.03 -40.66 -20.44
C ALA A 31 -15.73 -40.50 -19.61
N ALA A 32 -14.73 -39.78 -20.14
CA ALA A 32 -13.43 -39.60 -19.49
C ALA A 32 -13.27 -38.24 -18.77
N PHE A 33 -14.30 -37.40 -18.75
CA PHE A 33 -14.27 -36.07 -18.11
C PHE A 33 -14.68 -36.10 -16.62
N GLU A 34 -15.19 -37.23 -16.12
CA GLU A 34 -15.78 -37.36 -14.78
C GLU A 34 -14.85 -38.02 -13.74
N ALA A 35 -13.59 -38.29 -14.12
CA ALA A 35 -12.62 -39.02 -13.29
C ALA A 35 -11.24 -38.34 -13.16
N MET A 36 -11.17 -37.03 -13.39
CA MET A 36 -10.02 -36.22 -12.97
C MET A 36 -10.38 -35.45 -11.70
N PRO A 37 -9.62 -35.59 -10.59
CA PRO A 37 -9.77 -34.65 -9.48
C PRO A 37 -9.37 -33.27 -10.00
N LEU A 38 -10.34 -32.35 -10.02
CA LEU A 38 -10.07 -30.95 -10.33
C LEU A 38 -8.91 -30.48 -9.43
N PRO A 39 -7.84 -29.87 -9.96
CA PRO A 39 -6.86 -29.21 -9.11
C PRO A 39 -7.62 -28.14 -8.32
N SER A 40 -7.62 -28.28 -6.99
CA SER A 40 -8.39 -27.43 -6.09
C SER A 40 -8.20 -25.95 -6.46
N VAL A 41 -9.31 -25.22 -6.67
CA VAL A 41 -9.32 -23.78 -6.96
C VAL A 41 -9.00 -23.01 -5.67
N LYS A 42 -7.81 -23.25 -5.14
CA LYS A 42 -7.34 -22.81 -3.82
C LYS A 42 -5.84 -22.49 -3.81
N ALA A 43 -5.30 -22.07 -4.96
CA ALA A 43 -3.92 -21.57 -5.13
C ALA A 43 -3.77 -20.70 -6.40
N ALA A 44 -4.68 -19.75 -6.62
CA ALA A 44 -4.58 -18.77 -7.72
C ALA A 44 -5.13 -17.38 -7.35
N VAL A 45 -4.94 -16.99 -6.08
CA VAL A 45 -5.12 -15.61 -5.61
C VAL A 45 -3.87 -15.22 -4.82
N ALA A 46 -2.76 -15.11 -5.55
CA ALA A 46 -1.48 -14.64 -5.04
C ALA A 46 -0.88 -13.67 -6.07
N ASP A 47 -0.41 -12.52 -5.61
CA ASP A 47 0.18 -11.43 -6.39
C ASP A 47 -0.77 -10.67 -7.35
N VAL A 48 -1.95 -10.28 -6.86
CA VAL A 48 -2.35 -8.89 -7.10
C VAL A 48 -1.35 -8.06 -6.31
N ARG A 49 -0.27 -7.62 -6.97
CA ARG A 49 0.73 -6.75 -6.35
C ARG A 49 0.01 -5.56 -5.75
N SER A 50 0.10 -5.42 -4.42
CA SER A 50 -0.34 -4.18 -3.78
C SER A 50 0.32 -3.03 -4.53
N PRO A 51 -0.47 -2.07 -5.03
CA PRO A 51 0.05 -1.02 -5.89
C PRO A 51 1.26 -0.35 -5.24
N SER A 52 2.37 -0.34 -5.96
CA SER A 52 3.67 0.17 -5.49
C SER A 52 3.62 1.63 -5.02
N VAL A 53 2.58 2.35 -5.42
CA VAL A 53 2.36 3.76 -5.20
C VAL A 53 0.92 3.98 -4.73
N GLU A 54 0.79 4.49 -3.53
CA GLU A 54 -0.45 4.93 -2.89
C GLU A 54 -0.49 6.46 -2.85
N THR A 55 -1.67 7.07 -2.92
CA THR A 55 -1.82 8.53 -2.77
C THR A 55 -3.00 8.93 -1.92
N MET A 56 -2.77 9.83 -0.96
CA MET A 56 -3.83 10.49 -0.21
C MET A 56 -3.96 11.92 -0.72
N ARG A 57 -5.16 12.32 -1.19
CA ARG A 57 -5.42 13.66 -1.75
C ARG A 57 -6.75 14.22 -1.27
N GLY A 58 -6.80 15.50 -0.93
CA GLY A 58 -8.04 16.19 -0.55
C GLY A 58 -7.74 17.35 0.38
N ASP A 59 -8.59 17.55 1.39
CA ASP A 59 -8.52 18.67 2.31
C ASP A 59 -8.56 18.20 3.77
N PHE A 60 -7.71 18.81 4.60
CA PHE A 60 -7.68 18.66 6.05
C PHE A 60 -7.65 20.06 6.68
N SER A 61 -8.65 20.38 7.50
CA SER A 61 -8.82 21.73 8.07
C SER A 61 -8.90 22.86 7.02
N GLY A 62 -9.38 22.55 5.81
CA GLY A 62 -9.44 23.48 4.68
C GLY A 62 -8.09 23.75 4.00
N PHE A 63 -7.05 22.97 4.31
CA PHE A 63 -5.77 23.00 3.61
C PHE A 63 -5.58 21.75 2.75
N PRO A 64 -4.96 21.89 1.56
CA PRO A 64 -4.77 20.77 0.66
C PRO A 64 -3.76 19.76 1.22
N VAL A 65 -4.14 18.49 1.13
CA VAL A 65 -3.33 17.31 1.38
C VAL A 65 -3.02 16.66 0.04
N GLN A 66 -1.75 16.35 -0.20
CA GLN A 66 -1.31 15.55 -1.33
C GLN A 66 -0.07 14.75 -0.94
N LEU A 67 -0.27 13.52 -0.51
CA LEU A 67 0.80 12.60 -0.13
C LEU A 67 0.91 11.48 -1.18
N LEU A 68 2.15 11.11 -1.49
CA LEU A 68 2.54 10.01 -2.37
C LEU A 68 3.41 9.05 -1.56
N PHE A 69 2.92 7.84 -1.33
CA PHE A 69 3.63 6.78 -0.62
C PHE A 69 4.20 5.82 -1.68
N ASP A 70 5.49 5.92 -1.96
CA ASP A 70 6.21 5.03 -2.89
C ASP A 70 6.81 3.86 -2.10
N ARG A 71 6.11 2.72 -2.09
CA ARG A 71 6.53 1.48 -1.40
C ARG A 71 7.70 0.78 -2.10
N SER A 72 8.09 1.20 -3.32
CA SER A 72 9.27 0.66 -4.02
C SER A 72 10.54 1.44 -3.69
N ARG A 73 10.41 2.74 -3.40
CA ARG A 73 11.50 3.60 -2.93
C ARG A 73 11.54 3.78 -1.42
N TRP A 74 10.49 3.31 -0.72
CA TRP A 74 10.27 3.54 0.69
C TRP A 74 10.29 5.03 1.05
N THR A 75 9.53 5.85 0.31
CA THR A 75 9.44 7.29 0.56
C THR A 75 8.01 7.80 0.63
N ILE A 76 7.79 8.85 1.41
CA ILE A 76 6.53 9.59 1.50
C ILE A 76 6.82 11.03 1.08
N VAL A 77 6.30 11.46 -0.06
CA VAL A 77 6.57 12.79 -0.62
C VAL A 77 5.29 13.53 -0.99
N GLY A 78 5.35 14.85 -0.99
CA GLY A 78 4.26 15.71 -1.48
C GLY A 78 4.09 16.95 -0.63
N GLY A 79 2.85 17.25 -0.23
CA GLY A 79 2.51 18.40 0.60
C GLY A 79 1.38 18.13 1.58
N LEU A 80 1.48 18.76 2.74
CA LEU A 80 0.49 18.76 3.82
C LEU A 80 0.41 20.18 4.37
N ASN A 81 -0.79 20.74 4.52
CA ASN A 81 -0.98 22.09 5.07
C ASN A 81 -0.26 23.20 4.27
N GLY A 82 -0.04 22.98 2.96
CA GLY A 82 0.74 23.89 2.09
C GLY A 82 2.27 23.82 2.26
N TYR A 83 2.78 22.98 3.17
CA TYR A 83 4.20 22.73 3.38
C TYR A 83 4.63 21.42 2.69
N PRO A 84 5.89 21.30 2.24
CA PRO A 84 6.38 20.05 1.66
C PRO A 84 6.47 18.94 2.72
N VAL A 85 6.23 17.71 2.28
CA VAL A 85 6.51 16.47 3.00
C VAL A 85 7.54 15.68 2.19
N SER A 86 8.57 15.19 2.87
CA SER A 86 9.64 14.36 2.32
C SER A 86 10.20 13.48 3.44
N LEU A 87 9.66 12.28 3.59
CA LEU A 87 10.11 11.26 4.53
C LEU A 87 10.74 10.09 3.77
N SER A 88 11.81 9.56 4.34
CA SER A 88 12.44 8.31 3.95
C SER A 88 12.13 7.27 5.01
N VAL A 89 11.63 6.12 4.59
CA VAL A 89 11.37 4.95 5.41
C VAL A 89 12.53 3.98 5.16
N ASP A 90 13.28 3.62 6.20
CA ASP A 90 14.28 2.57 6.14
C ASP A 90 13.68 1.29 6.74
N GLY A 91 13.28 0.35 5.89
CA GLY A 91 12.74 -0.95 6.29
C GLY A 91 13.79 -1.99 6.68
N GLY A 92 15.06 -1.61 6.82
CA GLY A 92 16.14 -2.44 7.40
C GLY A 92 16.58 -1.97 8.79
N ALA A 93 16.36 -0.70 9.11
CA ALA A 93 16.54 -0.08 10.42
C ALA A 93 15.21 0.18 11.16
N ASP A 94 14.08 -0.12 10.52
CA ASP A 94 12.71 0.18 10.96
C ASP A 94 12.52 1.63 11.40
N THR A 95 12.96 2.58 10.58
CA THR A 95 12.89 4.03 10.88
C THR A 95 12.22 4.85 9.79
N ILE A 96 11.59 5.96 10.18
CA ILE A 96 11.05 7.01 9.31
C ILE A 96 11.79 8.29 9.68
N SER A 97 12.56 8.85 8.75
CA SER A 97 13.31 10.09 8.95
C SER A 97 13.02 11.10 7.84
N GLY A 98 13.06 12.39 8.16
CA GLY A 98 12.96 13.46 7.16
C GLY A 98 12.20 14.68 7.66
N GLY A 99 11.44 15.31 6.77
CA GLY A 99 10.65 16.51 7.08
C GLY A 99 9.18 16.37 6.67
N ALA A 100 8.27 16.80 7.54
CA ALA A 100 6.85 16.92 7.24
C ALA A 100 6.29 18.23 7.82
N ASN A 101 5.50 18.97 7.04
CA ASN A 101 4.78 20.17 7.52
C ASN A 101 5.69 21.23 8.17
N GLY A 102 6.89 21.44 7.61
CA GLY A 102 7.90 22.38 8.10
C GLY A 102 8.76 21.87 9.28
N ALA A 103 8.51 20.66 9.76
CA ALA A 103 9.11 20.07 10.94
C ALA A 103 9.95 18.82 10.62
N SER A 104 10.98 18.53 11.43
CA SER A 104 11.67 17.24 11.37
C SER A 104 10.81 16.13 11.97
N VAL A 105 10.92 14.94 11.38
CA VAL A 105 10.31 13.69 11.85
C VAL A 105 11.40 12.64 11.92
N ASP A 106 11.57 12.03 13.09
CA ASP A 106 12.48 10.92 13.36
C ASP A 106 11.75 9.91 14.24
N LEU A 107 11.23 8.85 13.63
CA LEU A 107 10.46 7.79 14.26
C LEU A 107 11.13 6.44 14.02
N THR A 108 11.12 5.57 15.01
CA THR A 108 11.28 4.12 14.86
C THR A 108 9.89 3.50 14.82
N PHE A 109 9.70 2.47 14.00
CA PHE A 109 8.51 1.64 14.03
C PHE A 109 8.83 0.19 14.41
N ASP A 110 7.83 -0.53 14.87
CA ASP A 110 7.85 -1.98 15.04
C ASP A 110 6.54 -2.50 14.43
N LEU A 111 6.66 -3.27 13.34
CA LEU A 111 5.54 -3.79 12.58
C LEU A 111 5.43 -5.30 12.78
N THR A 112 4.50 -5.71 13.64
CA THR A 112 4.11 -7.12 13.80
C THR A 112 2.77 -7.39 13.14
N SER A 113 2.43 -8.66 12.95
CA SER A 113 1.18 -9.08 12.31
C SER A 113 -0.09 -8.75 13.09
N GLY A 114 0.03 -8.41 14.39
CA GLY A 114 -1.08 -8.02 15.26
C GLY A 114 -1.06 -6.56 15.71
N SER A 115 0.09 -5.89 15.68
CA SER A 115 0.22 -4.49 16.10
C SER A 115 1.29 -3.71 15.33
N ALA A 116 1.13 -2.40 15.29
CA ALA A 116 2.13 -1.46 14.79
C ALA A 116 2.45 -0.43 15.88
N ILE A 117 3.70 -0.36 16.32
CA ILE A 117 4.18 0.67 17.25
C ILE A 117 4.99 1.69 16.47
N LEU A 118 4.78 2.98 16.70
CA LEU A 118 5.60 4.08 16.22
C LEU A 118 6.10 4.86 17.44
N ARG A 119 7.40 5.17 17.52
CA ARG A 119 8.03 5.86 18.65
C ARG A 119 9.12 6.81 18.17
N GLY A 120 9.18 8.02 18.69
CA GLY A 120 10.28 8.94 18.43
C GLY A 120 9.87 10.39 18.63
N SER A 121 10.25 11.25 17.69
CA SER A 121 9.95 12.67 17.70
C SER A 121 9.35 13.14 16.38
N ALA A 122 8.31 13.96 16.46
CA ALA A 122 7.77 14.75 15.36
C ALA A 122 7.62 16.20 15.84
N ASP A 123 8.02 17.19 15.04
CA ASP A 123 7.95 18.62 15.42
C ASP A 123 8.68 18.94 16.74
N SER A 124 9.83 18.27 16.95
CA SER A 124 10.63 18.31 18.19
C SER A 124 9.90 17.88 19.47
N ALA A 125 8.72 17.25 19.34
CA ALA A 125 7.93 16.76 20.45
C ALA A 125 7.86 15.21 20.44
N PRO A 126 7.76 14.57 21.61
CA PRO A 126 7.73 13.11 21.68
C PRO A 126 6.41 12.57 21.13
N LEU A 127 6.51 11.48 20.38
CA LEU A 127 5.38 10.76 19.80
C LEU A 127 5.54 9.25 20.05
N GLU A 128 4.47 8.64 20.55
CA GLU A 128 4.32 7.20 20.64
C GLU A 128 2.89 6.81 20.28
N LEU A 129 2.73 5.95 19.29
CA LEU A 129 1.44 5.41 18.88
C LEU A 129 1.54 3.89 18.84
N SER A 130 0.62 3.20 19.50
CA SER A 130 0.45 1.76 19.45
C SER A 130 -0.90 1.47 18.79
N ILE A 131 -0.85 0.87 17.60
CA ILE A 131 -2.02 0.41 16.84
C ILE A 131 -2.17 -1.09 17.11
N ASP A 132 -3.31 -1.50 17.65
CA ASP A 132 -3.68 -2.91 17.80
C ASP A 132 -4.75 -3.24 16.75
N TRP A 133 -4.38 -4.08 15.78
CA TRP A 133 -5.24 -4.47 14.66
C TRP A 133 -6.31 -5.49 15.06
N GLN A 134 -6.16 -6.21 16.17
CA GLN A 134 -7.14 -7.18 16.66
C GLN A 134 -8.17 -6.55 17.60
N ALA A 135 -7.73 -5.63 18.46
CA ALA A 135 -8.61 -4.87 19.33
C ALA A 135 -9.29 -3.70 18.61
N GLY A 136 -8.78 -3.29 17.44
CA GLY A 136 -9.28 -2.13 16.71
C GLY A 136 -9.02 -0.83 17.48
N THR A 137 -7.81 -0.63 18.03
CA THR A 137 -7.50 0.59 18.81
C THR A 137 -6.17 1.24 18.42
N VAL A 138 -6.10 2.56 18.55
CA VAL A 138 -4.84 3.32 18.55
C VAL A 138 -4.71 4.04 19.89
N GLN A 139 -3.62 3.78 20.61
CA GLN A 139 -3.38 4.34 21.94
C GLN A 139 -1.96 4.90 22.03
N GLY A 140 -1.76 5.96 22.81
CA GLY A 140 -0.44 6.53 23.07
C GLY A 140 -0.48 8.02 23.33
N TYR A 141 0.52 8.75 22.84
CA TYR A 141 0.65 10.19 22.98
C TYR A 141 1.28 10.85 21.75
N ALA A 142 0.86 12.07 21.43
CA ALA A 142 1.47 12.94 20.45
C ALA A 142 1.59 14.34 21.05
N HIS A 143 2.76 14.97 20.92
CA HIS A 143 3.04 16.30 21.50
C HIS A 143 2.82 16.38 23.03
N GLY A 144 2.88 15.25 23.74
CA GLY A 144 2.60 15.14 25.17
C GLY A 144 1.12 14.97 25.54
N GLU A 145 0.21 15.08 24.58
CA GLU A 145 -1.23 14.86 24.77
C GLU A 145 -1.63 13.41 24.44
N PRO A 146 -2.65 12.84 25.12
CA PRO A 146 -3.06 11.46 24.89
C PRO A 146 -3.81 11.28 23.56
N VAL A 147 -3.56 10.13 22.93
CA VAL A 147 -4.27 9.64 21.73
C VAL A 147 -4.98 8.36 22.13
N ASN A 148 -6.31 8.32 21.96
CA ASN A 148 -7.16 7.18 22.26
C ASN A 148 -8.25 7.08 21.20
N LEU A 149 -8.05 6.20 20.22
CA LEU A 149 -8.97 5.94 19.13
C LEU A 149 -9.40 4.47 19.12
N THR A 150 -10.63 4.24 18.70
CA THR A 150 -11.18 2.93 18.33
C THR A 150 -11.51 2.97 16.85
N PHE A 151 -11.25 1.89 16.12
CA PHE A 151 -11.55 1.76 14.70
C PHE A 151 -12.15 0.40 14.36
N SER A 152 -12.92 0.36 13.29
CA SER A 152 -13.41 -0.86 12.66
C SER A 152 -13.01 -0.81 11.19
N LEU A 153 -12.21 -1.79 10.76
CA LEU A 153 -11.81 -1.90 9.35
C LEU A 153 -12.98 -2.38 8.48
N ASP A 154 -13.85 -3.23 9.02
CA ASP A 154 -15.05 -3.74 8.34
C ASP A 154 -16.12 -2.65 8.15
N ASP A 155 -16.37 -1.82 9.16
CA ASP A 155 -17.31 -0.69 9.07
C ASP A 155 -16.68 0.58 8.47
N GLY A 156 -15.35 0.59 8.29
CA GLY A 156 -14.59 1.74 7.83
C GLY A 156 -14.67 2.95 8.78
N THR A 157 -14.69 2.75 10.10
CA THR A 157 -14.87 3.86 11.06
C THR A 157 -13.66 4.07 11.97
N VAL A 158 -13.45 5.31 12.41
CA VAL A 158 -12.50 5.69 13.48
C VAL A 158 -13.19 6.69 14.41
N ALA A 159 -13.18 6.45 15.72
CA ALA A 159 -13.78 7.33 16.71
C ALA A 159 -12.92 7.42 17.98
N GLY A 160 -12.94 8.57 18.66
CA GLY A 160 -12.26 8.76 19.94
C GLY A 160 -11.75 10.19 20.13
N SER A 161 -10.57 10.33 20.73
CA SER A 161 -9.90 11.61 20.90
C SER A 161 -8.40 11.53 20.60
N ALA A 162 -7.85 12.64 20.10
CA ALA A 162 -6.42 12.84 19.95
C ALA A 162 -6.12 14.32 20.22
N ASN A 163 -5.02 14.61 20.92
CA ASN A 163 -4.62 15.97 21.29
C ASN A 163 -5.73 16.73 22.06
N GLY A 164 -6.47 16.02 22.92
CA GLY A 164 -7.63 16.57 23.67
C GLY A 164 -8.88 16.85 22.83
N ALA A 165 -8.82 16.70 21.50
CA ALA A 165 -9.89 17.01 20.56
C ALA A 165 -10.58 15.73 20.03
N PRO A 166 -11.87 15.80 19.64
CA PRO A 166 -12.58 14.64 19.10
C PRO A 166 -12.07 14.24 17.72
N VAL A 167 -12.10 12.93 17.47
CA VAL A 167 -11.87 12.30 16.17
C VAL A 167 -13.08 11.43 15.84
N GLN A 168 -13.67 11.62 14.67
CA GLN A 168 -14.78 10.86 14.11
C GLN A 168 -14.61 10.82 12.59
N LEU A 169 -14.16 9.69 12.05
CA LEU A 169 -13.92 9.49 10.62
C LEU A 169 -14.70 8.29 10.08
N ALA A 170 -15.13 8.39 8.84
CA ALA A 170 -15.75 7.33 8.05
C ALA A 170 -15.01 7.19 6.71
N PHE A 171 -14.67 5.96 6.36
CA PHE A 171 -13.94 5.55 5.17
C PHE A 171 -14.86 4.72 4.27
N ASP A 172 -15.23 5.30 3.13
CA ASP A 172 -15.89 4.57 2.05
C ASP A 172 -14.84 3.78 1.26
N ALA A 173 -14.75 2.47 1.51
CA ALA A 173 -13.84 1.57 0.81
C ALA A 173 -14.14 1.42 -0.69
N ALA A 174 -15.35 1.74 -1.17
CA ALA A 174 -15.69 1.67 -2.59
C ALA A 174 -15.18 2.92 -3.35
N GLY A 175 -15.25 4.09 -2.73
CA GLY A 175 -14.70 5.35 -3.26
C GLY A 175 -13.27 5.66 -2.84
N GLY A 176 -12.71 4.93 -1.87
CA GLY A 176 -11.45 5.26 -1.19
C GLY A 176 -11.54 6.53 -0.34
N ARG A 177 -12.74 7.01 0.01
CA ARG A 177 -12.94 8.37 0.55
C ARG A 177 -13.03 8.36 2.08
N LEU A 178 -12.10 9.04 2.73
CA LEU A 178 -12.08 9.31 4.17
C LEU A 178 -12.72 10.68 4.45
N THR A 179 -13.77 10.71 5.26
CA THR A 179 -14.50 11.94 5.63
C THR A 179 -14.73 12.02 7.13
N GLY A 180 -14.93 13.23 7.67
CA GLY A 180 -15.39 13.43 9.04
C GLY A 180 -14.72 14.59 9.74
N VAL A 181 -14.36 14.41 11.00
CA VAL A 181 -13.71 15.42 11.85
C VAL A 181 -12.48 14.80 12.55
N MET A 182 -11.38 15.53 12.56
CA MET A 182 -10.17 15.20 13.33
C MET A 182 -9.55 16.49 13.87
N ASN A 183 -9.13 16.50 15.13
CA ASN A 183 -8.64 17.68 15.82
C ASN A 183 -9.59 18.90 15.68
N SER A 184 -10.89 18.68 15.87
CA SER A 184 -11.97 19.68 15.68
C SER A 184 -12.08 20.27 14.26
N ALA A 185 -11.34 19.76 13.28
CA ALA A 185 -11.31 20.23 11.90
C ALA A 185 -11.97 19.23 10.94
N PRO A 186 -12.64 19.69 9.86
CA PRO A 186 -13.19 18.80 8.86
C PRO A 186 -12.08 18.09 8.06
N VAL A 187 -12.35 16.83 7.70
CA VAL A 187 -11.50 15.99 6.85
C VAL A 187 -12.33 15.53 5.66
N ASP A 188 -11.79 15.70 4.46
CA ASP A 188 -12.35 15.13 3.22
C ASP A 188 -11.21 14.76 2.28
N MET A 189 -10.83 13.48 2.26
CA MET A 189 -9.68 12.98 1.53
C MET A 189 -10.03 11.71 0.75
N THR A 190 -9.35 11.50 -0.37
CA THR A 190 -9.39 10.28 -1.17
C THR A 190 -8.06 9.57 -1.06
N ILE A 191 -8.09 8.34 -0.55
CA ILE A 191 -7.00 7.38 -0.53
C ILE A 191 -7.15 6.52 -1.78
N VAL A 192 -6.26 6.73 -2.74
CA VAL A 192 -6.14 5.90 -3.94
C VAL A 192 -5.05 4.87 -3.68
N ASN A 193 -5.31 3.61 -4.02
CA ASN A 193 -4.35 2.51 -3.90
C ASN A 193 -3.93 2.16 -2.45
N GLY A 194 -4.71 2.56 -1.44
CA GLY A 194 -4.51 2.24 -0.02
C GLY A 194 -5.84 2.08 0.71
N ASP A 195 -5.78 1.75 2.00
CA ASP A 195 -6.97 1.54 2.84
C ASP A 195 -6.90 2.30 4.19
N LEU A 196 -7.90 2.09 5.05
CA LEU A 196 -7.97 2.73 6.37
C LEU A 196 -6.78 2.37 7.27
N SER A 197 -6.21 1.18 7.15
CA SER A 197 -5.01 0.74 7.88
C SER A 197 -3.77 1.53 7.44
N ASP A 198 -3.66 1.88 6.16
CA ASP A 198 -2.57 2.71 5.65
C ASP A 198 -2.71 4.17 6.10
N PHE A 199 -3.94 4.70 6.18
CA PHE A 199 -4.21 5.95 6.88
C PHE A 199 -3.80 5.89 8.37
N LEU A 200 -4.17 4.83 9.10
CA LEU A 200 -3.85 4.68 10.52
C LEU A 200 -2.33 4.62 10.77
N LYS A 201 -1.55 3.97 9.89
CA LYS A 201 -0.07 3.99 9.95
C LYS A 201 0.52 5.39 9.73
N SER A 202 -0.12 6.22 8.91
CA SER A 202 0.29 7.60 8.62
C SER A 202 -0.35 8.66 9.53
N LEU A 203 -1.16 8.23 10.51
CA LEU A 203 -1.93 9.11 11.42
C LEU A 203 -1.08 10.19 12.07
N TYR A 204 0.17 9.88 12.44
CA TYR A 204 1.12 10.82 13.06
C TYR A 204 1.33 12.13 12.27
N LEU A 205 1.12 12.12 10.94
CA LEU A 205 1.20 13.31 10.10
C LEU A 205 0.07 14.32 10.38
N PHE A 206 -1.07 13.83 10.85
CA PHE A 206 -2.30 14.61 11.08
C PHE A 206 -2.48 15.01 12.56
N LEU A 207 -1.69 14.45 13.47
CA LEU A 207 -1.72 14.71 14.91
C LEU A 207 -0.93 15.96 15.34
N LYS A 208 -1.16 17.11 14.68
CA LYS A 208 -0.63 18.40 15.13
C LYS A 208 -1.35 18.90 16.42
N PRO A 209 -0.68 19.64 17.31
CA PRO A 209 -1.34 20.44 18.34
C PRO A 209 -2.10 21.63 17.73
#